data_AF-A0A536RBP9-F1
#
_entry.id   AF-A0A536RBP9-F1
#
_cell.length_a   1.000
_cell.length_b   1.000
_cell.length_c   1.000
_cell.angle_alpha   90.00
_cell.angle_beta   90.00
_cell.angle_gamma   90.00
#
_symmetry.space_group_name_H-M   'P 1'
#
loop_
_entity.id
_entity.type
_entity.pdbx_description
1 polymer ?
#
loop_
_entity_poly.entity_id
_entity_poly.type
_entity_poly.pdbx_seq_one_letter_code
_entity_poly.pdbx_strand_id
1 'polypeptide(L)'
;MSASIRMLDPICDMVVDLANARDQGLAIERPEREYAFCSHGCLVKFAKSPLSYVGKVNAWLDVHSSPEHAHPRMGTEAIPAIDAGMREWYKSCRCCLSDAHPEVVKILDAEKATPTGP
;
A
#
# COMPACT_ATOMS: atom_id res chain seq x y z
N MET A 1 -25.58 1.71 -6.20
CA MET A 1 -24.13 1.91 -6.40
C MET A 1 -23.43 0.96 -5.45
N SER A 2 -22.93 -0.17 -5.95
CA SER A 2 -22.34 -1.21 -5.11
C SER A 2 -20.99 -0.75 -4.57
N ALA A 3 -20.78 -0.89 -3.27
CA ALA A 3 -19.49 -0.66 -2.64
C ALA A 3 -18.54 -1.80 -3.02
N SER A 4 -17.52 -1.50 -3.82
CA SER A 4 -16.46 -2.43 -4.20
C SER A 4 -15.46 -2.60 -3.05
N ILE A 5 -15.68 -3.61 -2.21
CA ILE A 5 -14.78 -3.97 -1.11
C ILE A 5 -13.69 -4.87 -1.66
N ARG A 6 -12.45 -4.39 -1.71
CA ARG A 6 -11.31 -5.18 -2.16
C ARG A 6 -10.72 -6.00 -1.01
N MET A 7 -10.43 -7.27 -1.28
CA MET A 7 -9.89 -8.21 -0.31
C MET A 7 -8.78 -9.06 -0.95
N LEU A 8 -7.75 -9.38 -0.16
CA LEU A 8 -6.71 -10.31 -0.57
C LEU A 8 -7.20 -11.76 -0.46
N ASP A 9 -7.08 -12.52 -1.55
CA ASP A 9 -7.15 -13.98 -1.54
C ASP A 9 -5.87 -14.53 -0.86
N PRO A 10 -5.96 -15.16 0.32
CA PRO A 10 -4.78 -15.60 1.06
C PRO A 10 -4.08 -16.82 0.45
N ILE A 11 -4.69 -17.48 -0.53
CA ILE A 11 -4.15 -18.67 -1.20
C ILE A 11 -3.21 -18.28 -2.34
N CYS A 12 -3.58 -17.25 -3.10
CA CYS A 12 -2.84 -16.84 -4.30
C CYS A 12 -2.32 -15.39 -4.26
N ASP A 13 -2.57 -14.67 -3.16
CA ASP A 13 -2.15 -13.28 -2.95
C ASP A 13 -2.76 -12.29 -3.99
N MET A 14 -3.90 -12.66 -4.57
CA MET A 14 -4.61 -11.82 -5.55
C MET A 14 -5.66 -10.95 -4.87
N VAL A 15 -5.69 -9.66 -5.20
CA VAL A 15 -6.72 -8.75 -4.71
C VAL A 15 -7.98 -8.89 -5.55
N VAL A 16 -9.08 -9.25 -4.91
CA VAL A 16 -10.40 -9.49 -5.53
C VAL A 16 -11.47 -8.61 -4.92
N ASP A 17 -12.55 -8.39 -5.66
CA ASP A 17 -13.70 -7.64 -5.18
C ASP A 17 -14.68 -8.60 -4.48
N LEU A 18 -15.03 -8.30 -3.23
CA LEU A 18 -15.90 -9.12 -2.39
C LEU A 18 -17.31 -9.22 -2.96
N ALA A 19 -17.87 -8.11 -3.48
CA ALA A 19 -19.20 -8.11 -4.04
C ALA A 19 -19.26 -8.96 -5.33
N ASN A 20 -18.23 -8.87 -6.16
CA ASN A 20 -18.10 -9.69 -7.36
C ASN A 20 -17.86 -11.17 -7.03
N ALA A 21 -17.00 -11.48 -6.06
CA ALA A 21 -16.78 -12.85 -5.62
C ALA A 21 -18.06 -13.46 -5.04
N ARG A 22 -18.84 -12.69 -4.27
CA ARG A 22 -20.13 -13.12 -3.74
C ARG A 22 -21.14 -13.42 -4.84
N ASP A 23 -21.24 -12.56 -5.85
CA ASP A 23 -22.12 -12.78 -7.01
C ASP A 23 -21.75 -14.08 -7.76
N GLN A 24 -20.45 -14.38 -7.84
CA GLN A 24 -19.93 -15.60 -8.44
C GLN A 24 -19.98 -16.84 -7.53
N GLY A 25 -20.42 -16.72 -6.28
CA GLY A 25 -20.37 -17.82 -5.30
C GLY A 25 -18.95 -18.21 -4.87
N LEU A 26 -17.98 -17.30 -5.03
CA LEU A 26 -16.59 -17.42 -4.63
C LEU A 26 -16.29 -16.66 -3.32
N ALA A 27 -17.32 -16.40 -2.51
CA ALA A 27 -17.18 -15.83 -1.18
C ALA A 27 -17.65 -16.82 -0.11
N ILE A 28 -17.04 -16.76 1.08
CA ILE A 28 -17.47 -17.54 2.24
C ILE A 28 -17.67 -16.63 3.44
N GLU A 29 -18.85 -16.72 4.05
CA GLU A 29 -19.15 -16.03 5.30
C GLU A 29 -18.62 -16.85 6.48
N ARG A 30 -17.87 -16.21 7.37
CA ARG A 30 -17.28 -16.79 8.59
C ARG A 30 -17.60 -15.89 9.77
N PRO A 31 -17.57 -16.41 11.02
CA PRO A 31 -17.88 -15.62 12.22
C PRO A 31 -16.96 -14.40 12.42
N GLU A 32 -15.77 -14.45 11.84
CA GLU A 32 -14.75 -13.41 11.85
C GLU A 32 -15.01 -12.34 10.77
N ARG A 33 -15.33 -12.75 9.54
CA ARG A 33 -15.70 -11.89 8.39
C ARG A 33 -16.11 -12.70 7.17
N GLU A 34 -16.56 -12.01 6.13
CA GLU A 34 -16.69 -12.55 4.77
C GLU A 34 -15.32 -12.57 4.07
N TYR A 35 -14.99 -13.67 3.40
CA TYR A 35 -13.76 -13.82 2.61
C TYR A 35 -14.07 -14.00 1.13
N ALA A 36 -13.26 -13.39 0.25
CA ALA A 36 -13.37 -13.52 -1.21
C ALA A 36 -12.18 -14.28 -1.80
N PHE A 37 -12.45 -15.10 -2.83
CA PHE A 37 -11.43 -15.90 -3.51
C PHE A 37 -11.44 -15.63 -5.01
N CYS A 38 -10.28 -15.81 -5.65
CA CYS A 38 -10.16 -15.65 -7.09
C CYS A 38 -10.84 -16.78 -7.87
N SER A 39 -11.00 -17.95 -7.25
CA SER A 39 -11.43 -19.18 -7.91
C SER A 39 -11.90 -20.21 -6.89
N HIS A 40 -12.71 -21.16 -7.35
CA HIS A 40 -13.23 -22.25 -6.52
C HIS A 40 -12.11 -23.09 -5.87
N GLY A 41 -10.97 -23.25 -6.56
CA GLY A 41 -9.81 -23.95 -6.01
C GLY A 41 -9.20 -23.27 -4.78
N CYS A 42 -9.20 -21.93 -4.74
CA CYS A 42 -8.74 -21.17 -3.58
C CYS A 42 -9.74 -21.29 -2.42
N LEU A 43 -11.05 -21.19 -2.72
CA LEU A 43 -12.11 -21.40 -1.74
C LEU A 43 -11.98 -22.77 -1.05
N VAL A 44 -11.82 -23.85 -1.82
CA VAL A 44 -11.69 -25.21 -1.25
C VAL A 44 -10.44 -25.36 -0.41
N LYS A 45 -9.31 -24.76 -0.80
CA LYS A 45 -8.06 -24.78 -0.01
C LYS A 45 -8.22 -24.02 1.30
N PHE A 46 -8.84 -22.85 1.25
CA PHE A 46 -9.13 -22.06 2.44
C PHE A 46 -10.08 -22.80 3.39
N ALA A 47 -11.13 -23.44 2.86
CA ALA A 47 -12.07 -24.22 3.66
C ALA A 47 -11.41 -25.39 4.41
N LYS A 48 -10.33 -25.96 3.88
CA LYS A 48 -9.56 -27.03 4.54
C LYS A 48 -8.67 -26.54 5.68
N SER A 49 -8.05 -25.36 5.52
CA SER A 49 -7.07 -24.83 6.49
C SER A 49 -7.24 -23.34 6.76
N PRO A 50 -8.42 -22.87 7.23
CA PRO A 50 -8.70 -21.44 7.32
C PRO A 50 -7.77 -20.72 8.31
N LEU A 51 -7.47 -21.33 9.46
CA LEU A 51 -6.64 -20.75 10.52
C LEU A 51 -5.24 -20.34 10.05
N SER A 52 -4.67 -21.06 9.07
CA SER A 52 -3.36 -20.75 8.49
C SER A 52 -3.37 -19.50 7.60
N TYR A 53 -4.54 -19.09 7.13
CA TYR A 53 -4.73 -18.05 6.12
C TYR A 53 -5.37 -16.78 6.67
N VAL A 54 -6.19 -16.90 7.72
CA VAL A 54 -6.87 -15.77 8.39
C VAL A 54 -5.89 -14.68 8.82
N GLY A 55 -4.76 -15.06 9.42
CA GLY A 55 -3.73 -14.10 9.84
C GLY A 55 -3.17 -13.26 8.68
N LYS A 56 -3.04 -13.87 7.50
CA LYS A 56 -2.54 -13.20 6.30
C LYS A 56 -3.54 -12.17 5.77
N VAL A 57 -4.82 -12.53 5.71
CA VAL A 57 -5.89 -11.62 5.30
C VAL A 57 -6.02 -10.46 6.29
N ASN A 58 -5.96 -10.73 7.60
CA ASN A 58 -6.03 -9.69 8.62
C ASN A 58 -4.84 -8.73 8.53
N ALA A 59 -3.62 -9.23 8.33
CA ALA A 59 -2.45 -8.37 8.14
C ALA A 59 -2.59 -7.47 6.90
N TRP A 60 -3.12 -8.01 5.79
CA TRP A 60 -3.39 -7.21 4.59
C TRP A 60 -4.48 -6.16 4.84
N LEU A 61 -5.58 -6.53 5.50
CA LEU A 61 -6.67 -5.61 5.81
C LEU A 61 -6.26 -4.53 6.80
N ASP A 62 -5.38 -4.81 7.75
CA ASP A 62 -4.82 -3.82 8.68
C ASP A 62 -3.96 -2.79 7.92
N VAL A 63 -3.11 -3.30 7.01
CA VAL A 63 -2.28 -2.49 6.11
C VAL A 63 -3.10 -1.63 5.13
N HIS A 64 -4.27 -2.10 4.69
CA HIS A 64 -5.08 -1.42 3.67
C HIS A 64 -6.33 -0.70 4.17
N SER A 65 -6.84 -1.01 5.37
CA SER A 65 -7.92 -0.25 6.03
C SER A 65 -7.38 0.93 6.81
N SER A 66 -6.11 0.90 7.18
CA SER A 66 -5.41 2.04 7.72
C SER A 66 -4.71 2.78 6.57
N PRO A 67 -4.76 4.12 6.48
CA PRO A 67 -3.93 4.87 5.53
C PRO A 67 -2.41 4.79 5.84
N GLU A 68 -2.00 3.89 6.73
CA GLU A 68 -0.76 3.94 7.52
C GLU A 68 0.26 2.85 7.13
N HIS A 69 0.13 2.18 5.98
CA HIS A 69 1.17 1.26 5.50
C HIS A 69 1.42 1.38 4.00
N ALA A 70 1.84 2.58 3.59
CA ALA A 70 2.70 2.77 2.43
C ALA A 70 4.16 2.81 2.91
N HIS A 71 4.88 1.68 2.86
CA HIS A 71 6.31 1.56 3.22
C HIS A 71 6.64 2.03 4.66
N PRO A 72 7.84 1.78 5.22
CA PRO A 72 8.32 2.60 6.32
C PRO A 72 8.48 4.04 5.83
N ARG A 73 7.39 4.83 5.89
CA ARG A 73 7.45 6.29 5.84
C ARG A 73 8.04 6.77 7.15
N MET A 74 9.34 7.06 7.13
CA MET A 74 9.89 8.02 8.07
C MET A 74 9.30 9.39 7.70
N GLY A 75 8.20 9.79 8.34
CA GLY A 75 7.48 10.98 7.91
C GLY A 75 6.24 11.32 8.73
N THR A 76 6.43 11.66 10.00
CA THR A 76 5.64 12.72 10.66
C THR A 76 6.49 13.33 11.74
N GLU A 77 7.12 14.46 11.42
CA GLU A 77 7.18 15.63 12.26
C GLU A 77 7.60 16.80 11.36
N ALA A 78 7.02 17.97 11.63
CA ALA A 78 7.08 19.24 10.89
C ALA A 78 8.31 19.42 9.98
N ILE A 79 8.10 19.87 8.72
CA ILE A 79 9.11 20.17 7.68
C ILE A 79 10.52 20.30 8.29
N PRO A 80 11.32 19.22 8.34
CA PRO A 80 12.65 19.31 8.89
C PRO A 80 13.51 20.07 7.89
N ALA A 81 14.44 20.88 8.41
CA ALA A 81 15.43 21.58 7.61
C ALA A 81 16.03 20.62 6.56
N ILE A 82 16.26 21.13 5.34
CA ILE A 82 16.86 20.37 4.22
C ILE A 82 18.18 19.74 4.69
N ASP A 83 18.13 18.46 5.07
CA ASP A 83 19.27 17.76 5.65
C ASP A 83 20.15 17.14 4.55
N ALA A 84 21.32 16.65 4.93
CA ALA A 84 22.28 16.06 3.99
C ALA A 84 21.70 14.86 3.21
N GLY A 85 20.80 14.09 3.81
CA GLY A 85 20.10 12.97 3.20
C GLY A 85 19.20 13.41 2.04
N MET A 86 18.41 14.48 2.20
CA MET A 86 17.59 15.02 1.12
C MET A 86 18.43 15.53 -0.07
N ARG A 87 19.62 16.10 0.20
CA ARG A 87 20.54 16.57 -0.85
C ARG A 87 21.17 15.43 -1.64
N GLU A 88 21.53 14.33 -1.00
CA GLU A 88 22.07 13.15 -1.68
C GLU A 88 21.00 12.41 -2.48
N TRP A 89 19.78 12.33 -1.95
CA TRP A 89 18.66 11.74 -2.68
C TRP A 89 18.27 12.57 -3.93
N TYR A 90 18.30 13.91 -3.84
CA TYR A 90 18.12 14.81 -4.98
C TYR A 90 19.14 14.56 -6.10
N LYS A 91 20.41 14.34 -5.75
CA LYS A 91 21.47 14.03 -6.72
C LYS A 91 21.29 12.67 -7.39
N SER A 92 20.75 11.69 -6.66
CA SER A 92 20.60 10.31 -7.14
C SER A 92 19.31 10.10 -7.96
N CYS A 93 18.16 10.62 -7.50
CA CYS A 93 16.85 10.38 -8.11
C CYS A 93 15.90 11.59 -7.97
N ARG A 94 16.23 12.71 -8.62
CA ARG A 94 15.43 13.96 -8.68
C ARG A 94 13.94 13.75 -9.01
N CYS A 95 13.62 12.85 -9.94
CA CYS A 95 12.23 12.60 -10.37
C CYS A 95 11.37 12.03 -9.23
N CYS A 96 11.92 11.11 -8.43
CA CYS A 96 11.20 10.46 -7.33
C CYS A 96 11.04 11.38 -6.12
N LEU A 97 12.03 12.23 -5.85
CA LEU A 97 11.97 13.22 -4.77
C LEU A 97 10.96 14.35 -5.09
N SER A 98 10.73 14.64 -6.37
CA SER A 98 9.75 15.66 -6.81
C SER A 98 8.31 15.21 -6.61
N ASP A 99 8.04 13.91 -6.78
CA ASP A 99 6.74 13.29 -6.54
C ASP A 99 6.41 13.23 -5.04
N ALA A 100 7.40 12.89 -4.21
CA ALA A 100 7.23 12.76 -2.76
C ALA A 100 7.25 14.11 -2.01
N HIS A 101 8.11 15.05 -2.41
CA HIS A 101 8.34 16.32 -1.69
C HIS A 101 8.58 17.50 -2.64
N PRO A 102 7.52 18.03 -3.30
CA PRO A 102 7.66 19.09 -4.30
C PRO A 102 8.22 20.41 -3.72
N GLU A 103 7.98 20.72 -2.45
CA GLU A 103 8.49 21.94 -1.79
C GLU A 103 10.01 21.88 -1.52
N VAL A 104 10.52 20.73 -1.06
CA VAL A 104 11.96 20.48 -0.82
C VAL A 104 12.74 20.63 -2.13
N VAL A 105 12.16 20.12 -3.20
CA VAL A 105 12.75 20.16 -4.54
C VAL A 105 12.87 21.58 -5.09
N LYS A 106 11.86 22.43 -4.90
CA LYS A 106 11.92 23.84 -5.35
C LYS A 106 13.05 24.61 -4.67
N ILE A 107 13.29 24.34 -3.39
CA ILE A 107 14.38 24.97 -2.63
C ILE A 107 15.75 24.48 -3.15
N LEU A 108 15.92 23.17 -3.34
CA LEU A 108 17.16 22.59 -3.86
C LEU A 108 17.47 23.00 -5.31
N ASP A 109 16.43 23.20 -6.12
CA ASP A 109 16.54 23.70 -7.49
C ASP A 109 16.99 25.17 -7.51
N ALA A 110 16.43 26.00 -6.61
CA ALA A 110 16.87 27.37 -6.41
C ALA A 110 18.33 27.46 -5.88
N GLU A 111 18.74 26.56 -4.97
CA GLU A 111 20.16 26.45 -4.53
C GLU A 111 21.09 26.08 -5.70
N LYS A 112 20.67 25.19 -6.60
CA LYS A 112 21.45 24.81 -7.81
C LYS A 112 21.48 25.90 -8.88
N ALA A 113 20.38 26.66 -9.03
CA ALA A 113 20.25 27.73 -10.02
C ALA A 113 21.02 29.00 -9.65
N THR A 114 21.55 29.08 -8.42
CA THR A 114 22.42 30.19 -7.98
C THR A 114 23.88 29.77 -8.13
N PRO A 115 24.57 30.10 -9.24
CA PRO A 115 25.99 29.79 -9.38
C PRO A 115 26.80 30.71 -8.47
N THR A 116 27.17 30.24 -7.28
CA THR A 116 28.27 30.85 -6.53
C THR A 116 29.58 30.47 -7.24
N GLY A 117 29.94 31.27 -8.25
CA GLY A 117 31.30 31.32 -8.81
C GLY A 117 32.30 31.79 -7.75
N PRO A 118 33.59 31.49 -7.92
CA PRO A 118 34.41 32.15 -8.95
C PRO A 118 34.85 31.25 -10.11
#